data_AF-A0A8C3H8D6-F1
#
_entry.id   AF-A0A8C3H8D6-F1
#
_cell.length_a   1.000
_cell.length_b   1.000
_cell.length_c   1.000
_cell.angle_alpha   90.00
_cell.angle_beta   90.00
_cell.angle_gamma   90.00
#
_symmetry.space_group_name_H-M   'P 1'
#
loop_
_entity.id
_entity.type
_entity.pdbx_description
1 polymer ?
#
loop_
_entity_poly.entity_id
_entity_poly.type
_entity_poly.pdbx_seq_one_letter_code
_entity_poly.pdbx_strand_id
1 'polypeptide(L)'
;RRVCKAHTKVLRKVFLGLLCAAYLAYFIAACWLDFQRAIALVVITGLVIFFVGWGLIQKHYGAKLTKLLSPCQKCCLKSWPWLKWVFWLAILVGLVTWLVLDTSKRPEQLISFAGLCAFVLFLFACSKHHAAVPWRAVFWGLGLEFVLGIFIIRTNPGFEAFQWLGNQIQIFLSYTTAGSGFVFGDRLINEAFAFQALPIVVFFSCVMSILYYAGLMQWLILKISWLLQITMGTTPTETLSVAGNIFVGQTEAPLLVLPYLADMTLSEVHAVMTGGFATIAGSVMGAYMSFGIDPSSLIAASVMAAPCALAMAKLVYPEVEESKFKSKEGVKLSRGAEQNILEAASNGAAASVGLVANIAANLIAFLAVLKFINAALSWFGEMVNIKELSFQIICSYILMPVAFLMGADWADSPLVAELLGIKIFLNEFVAYEQLSTYKKNRLAGLEEWSGGRKQWISMRAETITTFALCGFANLSSIGIMLGGLTSMVPQRKSEFASIVLRALLTGACVSMLNACVAGTAPARFHCPGRPLGRAPEG
;
A
#
# COMPACT_ATOMS: atom_id res chain seq x y z
N ARG A 1 41.48 20.86 -21.05
CA ARG A 1 40.64 19.74 -20.52
C ARG A 1 40.87 19.42 -19.02
N ARG A 2 42.08 19.47 -18.44
CA ARG A 2 42.31 19.25 -16.97
C ARG A 2 41.84 20.41 -16.08
N VAL A 3 41.99 21.67 -16.52
CA VAL A 3 41.54 22.86 -15.79
C VAL A 3 40.00 22.92 -15.68
N CYS A 4 39.26 22.62 -16.77
CA CYS A 4 37.80 22.55 -16.71
C CYS A 4 37.30 21.56 -15.65
N LYS A 5 37.81 20.32 -15.59
CA LYS A 5 37.34 19.30 -14.62
C LYS A 5 37.57 19.71 -13.15
N ALA A 6 38.65 20.46 -12.86
CA ALA A 6 38.92 20.96 -11.50
C ALA A 6 37.95 22.08 -11.10
N HIS A 7 37.67 23.02 -12.00
CA HIS A 7 36.72 24.11 -11.75
C HIS A 7 35.25 23.69 -11.85
N THR A 8 34.91 22.61 -12.57
CA THR A 8 33.51 22.12 -12.66
C THR A 8 32.93 21.81 -11.29
N LYS A 9 33.70 21.22 -10.37
CA LYS A 9 33.21 20.94 -9.01
C LYS A 9 32.96 22.21 -8.21
N VAL A 10 33.83 23.21 -8.33
CA VAL A 10 33.69 24.50 -7.64
C VAL A 10 32.55 25.31 -8.24
N LEU A 11 32.49 25.44 -9.55
CA LEU A 11 31.40 26.10 -10.28
C LEU A 11 30.06 25.44 -10.00
N ARG A 12 29.97 24.10 -9.95
CA ARG A 12 28.75 23.39 -9.56
C ARG A 12 28.32 23.71 -8.13
N LYS A 13 29.27 23.83 -7.19
CA LYS A 13 28.96 24.22 -5.81
C LYS A 13 28.51 25.67 -5.71
N VAL A 14 29.15 26.58 -6.44
CA VAL A 14 28.77 28.00 -6.49
C VAL A 14 27.37 28.15 -7.10
N PHE A 15 27.12 27.49 -8.23
CA PHE A 15 25.81 27.47 -8.88
C PHE A 15 24.73 26.90 -7.95
N LEU A 16 24.99 25.77 -7.30
CA LEU A 16 24.07 25.18 -6.33
C LEU A 16 23.84 26.11 -5.13
N GLY A 17 24.89 26.78 -4.64
CA GLY A 17 24.79 27.76 -3.56
C GLY A 17 23.92 28.96 -3.93
N LEU A 18 24.09 29.50 -5.14
CA LEU A 18 23.24 30.57 -5.68
C LEU A 18 21.78 30.13 -5.80
N LEU A 19 21.55 28.90 -6.28
CA LEU A 19 20.20 28.34 -6.44
C LEU A 19 19.54 28.12 -5.07
N CYS A 20 20.29 27.64 -4.07
CA CYS A 20 19.81 27.55 -2.70
C CYS A 20 19.51 28.92 -2.09
N ALA A 21 20.35 29.94 -2.34
CA ALA A 21 20.11 31.29 -1.85
C ALA A 21 18.88 31.93 -2.51
N ALA A 22 18.71 31.75 -3.82
CA ALA A 22 17.52 32.19 -4.55
C ALA A 22 16.25 31.49 -4.04
N TYR A 23 16.32 30.17 -3.81
CA TYR A 23 15.22 29.43 -3.21
C TYR A 23 14.89 29.91 -1.79
N LEU A 24 15.90 30.20 -0.97
CA LEU A 24 15.69 30.73 0.38
C LEU A 24 15.03 32.11 0.35
N ALA A 25 15.47 33.00 -0.55
CA ALA A 25 14.83 34.31 -0.74
C ALA A 25 13.37 34.16 -1.18
N TYR A 26 13.09 33.26 -2.13
CA TYR A 26 11.72 32.94 -2.55
C TYR A 26 10.89 32.37 -1.40
N PHE A 27 11.46 31.45 -0.61
CA PHE A 27 10.81 30.84 0.55
C PHE A 27 10.40 31.89 1.59
N ILE A 28 11.31 32.80 1.93
CA ILE A 28 11.04 33.89 2.88
C ILE A 28 9.96 34.82 2.32
N ALA A 29 10.05 35.21 1.04
CA ALA A 29 9.05 36.04 0.39
C ALA A 29 7.66 35.38 0.38
N ALA A 30 7.59 34.08 0.07
CA ALA A 30 6.35 33.32 0.08
C ALA A 30 5.71 33.26 1.49
N CYS A 31 6.53 33.02 2.52
CA CYS A 31 6.06 33.02 3.92
C CYS A 31 5.57 34.40 4.38
N TRP A 32 6.17 35.47 3.87
CA TRP A 32 5.83 36.84 4.26
C TRP A 32 4.57 37.36 3.56
N LEU A 33 4.35 37.01 2.29
CA LEU A 33 3.20 37.47 1.51
C LEU A 33 1.90 36.77 1.92
N ASP A 34 1.91 35.44 2.02
CA ASP A 34 0.74 34.66 2.41
C ASP A 34 1.18 33.34 3.06
N PHE A 35 1.27 33.36 4.39
CA PHE A 35 1.68 32.19 5.15
C PHE A 35 0.75 31.00 4.96
N GLN A 36 -0.56 31.22 4.80
CA GLN A 36 -1.55 30.15 4.65
C GLN A 36 -1.33 29.37 3.35
N ARG A 37 -1.04 30.07 2.25
CA ARG A 37 -0.67 29.42 0.97
C ARG A 37 0.70 28.74 1.05
N ALA A 38 1.62 29.28 1.85
CA ALA A 38 2.97 28.76 1.97
C ALA A 38 3.11 27.53 2.89
N ILE A 39 2.06 27.10 3.62
CA ILE A 39 2.13 26.00 4.61
C ILE A 39 2.77 24.73 4.01
N ALA A 40 2.32 24.30 2.83
CA ALA A 40 2.87 23.09 2.19
C ALA A 40 4.37 23.26 1.88
N LEU A 41 4.78 24.43 1.41
CA LEU A 41 6.18 24.76 1.16
C LEU A 41 6.97 24.73 2.48
N VAL A 42 6.47 25.36 3.54
CA VAL A 42 7.08 25.37 4.89
C VAL A 42 7.30 23.96 5.43
N VAL A 43 6.29 23.09 5.31
CA VAL A 43 6.39 21.69 5.78
C VAL A 43 7.44 20.93 4.97
N ILE A 44 7.42 21.02 3.63
CA ILE A 44 8.39 20.33 2.77
C ILE A 44 9.81 20.83 3.05
N THR A 45 10.02 22.14 3.08
CA THR A 45 11.34 22.74 3.36
C THR A 45 11.82 22.38 4.76
N GLY A 46 10.92 22.40 5.75
CA GLY A 46 11.21 21.99 7.12
C GLY A 46 11.63 20.52 7.22
N LEU A 47 10.93 19.61 6.53
CA LEU A 47 11.30 18.20 6.46
C LEU A 47 12.67 18.01 5.79
N VAL A 48 12.92 18.69 4.67
CA VAL A 48 14.22 18.64 3.98
C VAL A 48 15.34 19.12 4.90
N ILE A 49 15.17 20.26 5.58
CA ILE A 49 16.14 20.78 6.55
C ILE A 49 16.33 19.80 7.71
N PHE A 50 15.25 19.23 8.25
CA PHE A 50 15.31 18.26 9.33
C PHE A 50 16.12 17.03 8.94
N PHE A 51 15.84 16.43 7.77
CA PHE A 51 16.55 15.23 7.33
C PHE A 51 18.00 15.49 6.92
N VAL A 52 18.28 16.62 6.26
CA VAL A 52 19.65 17.03 5.94
C VAL A 52 20.43 17.33 7.22
N GLY A 53 19.83 18.06 8.16
CA GLY A 53 20.39 18.37 9.47
C GLY A 53 20.67 17.10 10.27
N TRP A 54 19.70 16.18 10.36
CA TRP A 54 19.87 14.88 11.00
C TRP A 54 20.99 14.06 10.35
N GLY A 55 21.09 14.06 9.02
CA GLY A 55 22.18 13.40 8.30
C GLY A 55 23.56 14.00 8.62
N LEU A 56 23.66 15.33 8.72
CA LEU A 56 24.89 16.02 9.11
C LEU A 56 25.26 15.75 10.57
N ILE A 57 24.28 15.72 11.48
CA ILE A 57 24.47 15.40 12.90
C ILE A 57 24.96 13.96 13.04
N GLN A 58 24.34 12.98 12.35
CA GLN A 58 24.84 11.61 12.37
C GLN A 58 26.26 11.51 11.82
N LYS A 59 26.60 12.25 10.76
CA LYS A 59 27.94 12.22 10.16
C LYS A 59 29.03 12.78 11.07
N HIS A 60 28.78 13.90 11.75
CA HIS A 60 29.80 14.59 12.56
C HIS A 60 29.78 14.19 14.04
N TYR A 61 28.59 13.98 14.59
CA TYR A 61 28.37 13.72 16.01
C TYR A 61 27.87 12.31 16.30
N GLY A 62 27.61 11.46 15.29
CA GLY A 62 27.04 10.13 15.51
C GLY A 62 27.79 9.30 16.55
N ALA A 63 29.13 9.29 16.49
CA ALA A 63 29.98 8.57 17.44
C ALA A 63 29.99 9.19 18.85
N LYS A 64 29.84 10.52 18.96
CA LYS A 64 29.71 11.22 20.25
C LYS A 64 28.31 11.01 20.85
N LEU A 65 27.26 11.06 20.03
CA LEU A 65 25.88 10.88 20.44
C LEU A 65 25.62 9.45 20.93
N THR A 66 26.16 8.44 20.22
CA THR A 66 26.12 7.04 20.68
C THR A 66 26.91 6.84 21.97
N LYS A 67 28.07 7.49 22.14
CA LYS A 67 28.80 7.47 23.42
C LYS A 67 28.02 8.15 24.56
N LEU A 68 27.38 9.29 24.30
CA LEU A 68 26.59 10.03 25.28
C LEU A 68 25.32 9.28 25.70
N LEU A 69 24.67 8.61 24.74
CA LEU A 69 23.49 7.78 24.98
C LEU A 69 23.84 6.38 25.52
N SER A 70 25.11 5.94 25.42
CA SER A 70 25.53 4.61 25.87
C SER A 70 25.25 4.29 27.35
N PRO A 71 25.31 5.23 28.32
CA PRO A 71 24.97 4.95 29.72
C PRO A 71 23.46 4.74 29.88
N CYS A 72 22.64 5.59 29.28
CA CYS A 72 21.17 5.43 29.23
C CYS A 72 20.78 4.15 28.50
N GLN A 73 21.44 3.84 27.38
CA GLN A 73 21.17 2.63 26.61
C GLN A 73 21.55 1.38 27.41
N LYS A 74 22.68 1.37 28.13
CA LYS A 74 23.07 0.26 29.01
C LYS A 74 22.15 0.12 30.21
N CYS A 75 21.74 1.22 30.84
CA CYS A 75 20.77 1.21 31.94
C CYS A 75 19.40 0.71 31.47
N CYS A 76 18.93 1.21 30.33
CA CYS A 76 17.68 0.80 29.71
C CYS A 76 17.74 -0.67 29.27
N LEU A 77 18.86 -1.15 28.69
CA LEU A 77 19.08 -2.57 28.35
C LEU A 77 19.11 -3.47 29.59
N LYS A 78 19.70 -3.01 30.70
CA LYS A 78 19.74 -3.75 31.97
C LYS A 78 18.35 -3.90 32.58
N SER A 79 17.53 -2.85 32.49
CA SER A 79 16.14 -2.86 32.95
C SER A 79 15.14 -3.37 31.90
N TRP A 80 15.55 -3.51 30.64
CA TRP A 80 14.70 -3.92 29.51
C TRP A 80 13.94 -5.23 29.74
N PRO A 81 14.50 -6.26 30.40
CA PRO A 81 13.76 -7.49 30.67
C PRO A 81 12.53 -7.27 31.56
N TRP A 82 12.55 -6.27 32.44
CA TRP A 82 11.39 -5.88 33.26
C TRP A 82 10.54 -4.83 32.54
N LEU A 83 11.18 -3.82 31.95
CA LEU A 83 10.52 -2.73 31.22
C LEU A 83 9.69 -3.25 30.05
N LYS A 84 10.14 -4.31 29.36
CA LYS A 84 9.39 -4.93 28.26
C LYS A 84 8.03 -5.47 28.72
N TRP A 85 7.97 -6.09 29.91
CA TRP A 85 6.72 -6.65 30.42
C TRP A 85 5.77 -5.55 30.86
N VAL A 86 6.31 -4.50 31.51
CA VAL A 86 5.52 -3.31 31.86
C VAL A 86 4.99 -2.63 30.60
N PHE A 87 5.80 -2.50 29.55
CA PHE A 87 5.39 -1.90 28.28
C PHE A 87 4.33 -2.75 27.55
N TRP A 88 4.52 -4.07 27.47
CA TRP A 88 3.51 -4.98 26.90
C TRP A 88 2.20 -4.96 27.69
N LEU A 89 2.28 -4.94 29.02
CA LEU A 89 1.10 -4.85 29.88
C LEU A 89 0.40 -3.50 29.69
N ALA A 90 1.15 -2.39 29.61
CA ALA A 90 0.58 -1.08 29.35
C ALA A 90 -0.10 -0.99 27.97
N ILE A 91 0.50 -1.57 26.92
CA ILE A 91 -0.12 -1.67 25.59
C ILE A 91 -1.39 -2.52 25.65
N LEU A 92 -1.34 -3.69 26.29
CA LEU A 92 -2.50 -4.58 26.41
C LEU A 92 -3.63 -3.91 27.18
N VAL A 93 -3.34 -3.31 28.34
CA VAL A 93 -4.32 -2.57 29.14
C VAL A 93 -4.86 -1.38 28.35
N GLY A 94 -4.01 -0.64 27.64
CA GLY A 94 -4.42 0.45 26.77
C GLY A 94 -5.35 0.00 25.65
N LEU A 95 -5.02 -1.11 24.98
CA LEU A 95 -5.82 -1.69 23.91
C LEU A 95 -7.15 -2.24 24.42
N VAL A 96 -7.16 -2.95 25.55
CA VAL A 96 -8.39 -3.47 26.17
C VAL A 96 -9.26 -2.32 26.67
N THR A 97 -8.69 -1.32 27.32
CA THR A 97 -9.44 -0.13 27.77
C THR A 97 -10.01 0.62 26.59
N TRP A 98 -9.22 0.79 25.52
CA TRP A 98 -9.68 1.40 24.27
C TRP A 98 -10.81 0.59 23.64
N LEU A 99 -10.66 -0.73 23.55
CA LEU A 99 -11.67 -1.63 23.01
C LEU A 99 -12.97 -1.55 23.81
N VAL A 100 -12.91 -1.55 25.15
CA VAL A 100 -14.08 -1.41 26.02
C VAL A 100 -14.78 -0.06 25.81
N LEU A 101 -14.01 1.03 25.75
CA LEU A 101 -14.56 2.37 25.51
C LEU A 101 -15.19 2.50 24.10
N ASP A 102 -14.59 1.89 23.09
CA ASP A 102 -15.09 1.92 21.72
C ASP A 102 -16.34 1.03 21.54
N THR A 103 -16.27 -0.18 22.10
CA THR A 103 -17.35 -1.17 22.12
C THR A 103 -18.60 -0.63 22.78
N SER A 104 -18.45 0.11 23.89
CA SER A 104 -19.59 0.71 24.59
C SER A 104 -20.43 1.64 23.69
N LYS A 105 -19.83 2.17 22.62
CA LYS A 105 -20.47 3.09 21.69
C LYS A 105 -20.94 2.41 20.40
N ARG A 106 -20.27 1.35 19.93
CA ARG A 106 -20.54 0.69 18.63
C ARG A 106 -20.18 -0.80 18.66
N PRO A 107 -21.15 -1.71 18.90
CA PRO A 107 -20.87 -3.15 19.00
C PRO A 107 -20.40 -3.77 17.68
N GLU A 108 -20.74 -3.20 16.52
CA GLU A 108 -20.31 -3.68 15.20
C GLU A 108 -18.78 -3.65 15.00
N GLN A 109 -18.07 -2.77 15.71
CA GLN A 109 -16.61 -2.68 15.63
C GLN A 109 -15.90 -3.88 16.27
N LEU A 110 -16.57 -4.58 17.21
CA LEU A 110 -16.06 -5.83 17.77
C LEU A 110 -15.94 -6.92 16.73
N ILE A 111 -16.83 -6.92 15.73
CA ILE A 111 -16.82 -7.93 14.67
C ILE A 111 -15.53 -7.79 13.86
N SER A 112 -15.16 -6.57 13.45
CA SER A 112 -13.89 -6.30 12.77
C SER A 112 -12.68 -6.72 13.61
N PHE A 113 -12.70 -6.48 14.93
CA PHE A 113 -11.62 -6.91 15.81
C PHE A 113 -11.54 -8.45 15.93
N ALA A 114 -12.70 -9.12 16.05
CA ALA A 114 -12.78 -10.57 16.04
C ALA A 114 -12.29 -11.16 14.70
N GLY A 115 -12.61 -10.50 13.58
CA GLY A 115 -12.07 -10.82 12.26
C GLY A 115 -10.55 -10.71 12.20
N LEU A 116 -9.97 -9.64 12.75
CA LEU A 116 -8.52 -9.49 12.86
C LEU A 116 -7.90 -10.68 13.60
N CYS A 117 -8.44 -11.04 14.76
CA CYS A 117 -7.99 -12.22 15.50
C CYS A 117 -8.17 -13.52 14.70
N ALA A 118 -9.31 -13.70 14.04
CA ALA A 118 -9.62 -14.89 13.25
C ALA A 118 -8.65 -15.06 12.07
N PHE A 119 -8.33 -14.00 11.33
CA PHE A 119 -7.37 -14.07 10.22
C PHE A 119 -5.95 -14.35 10.71
N VAL A 120 -5.52 -13.75 11.82
CA VAL A 120 -4.21 -14.08 12.43
C VAL A 120 -4.14 -15.53 12.87
N LEU A 121 -5.20 -16.06 13.51
CA LEU A 121 -5.29 -17.46 13.92
C LEU A 121 -5.34 -18.41 12.72
N PHE A 122 -6.08 -18.07 11.68
CA PHE A 122 -6.14 -18.82 10.43
C PHE A 122 -4.76 -18.92 9.78
N LEU A 123 -4.06 -17.79 9.63
CA LEU A 123 -2.69 -17.78 9.11
C LEU A 123 -1.71 -18.52 10.01
N PHE A 124 -1.91 -18.48 11.32
CA PHE A 124 -1.06 -19.22 12.27
C PHE A 124 -1.28 -20.72 12.11
N ALA A 125 -2.52 -21.18 11.94
CA ALA A 125 -2.84 -22.58 11.65
C ALA A 125 -2.28 -23.03 10.30
N CYS A 126 -2.17 -22.11 9.32
CA CYS A 126 -1.51 -22.37 8.05
C CYS A 126 0.03 -22.28 8.13
N SER A 127 0.63 -21.98 9.29
CA SER A 127 2.08 -21.78 9.40
C SER A 127 2.88 -23.05 9.12
N LYS A 128 4.02 -22.91 8.44
CA LYS A 128 4.90 -24.05 8.16
C LYS A 128 5.66 -24.52 9.40
N HIS A 129 6.01 -23.59 10.29
CA HIS A 129 6.88 -23.84 11.44
C HIS A 129 6.40 -23.08 12.69
N HIS A 130 5.31 -23.55 13.32
CA HIS A 130 4.68 -22.90 14.48
C HIS A 130 5.65 -22.52 15.62
N ALA A 131 6.66 -23.34 15.89
CA ALA A 131 7.62 -23.11 16.98
C ALA A 131 8.68 -22.03 16.66
N ALA A 132 8.91 -21.72 15.38
CA ALA A 132 9.94 -20.78 14.93
C ALA A 132 9.40 -19.36 14.67
N VAL A 133 8.11 -19.11 14.94
CA VAL A 133 7.45 -17.82 14.66
C VAL A 133 8.16 -16.70 15.44
N PRO A 134 8.74 -15.68 14.75
CA PRO A 134 9.36 -14.55 15.41
C PRO A 134 8.28 -13.58 15.88
N TRP A 135 7.71 -13.84 17.07
CA TRP A 135 6.64 -13.04 17.66
C TRP A 135 6.94 -11.55 17.77
N ARG A 136 8.22 -11.15 17.84
CA ARG A 136 8.63 -9.74 17.74
C ARG A 136 8.14 -9.12 16.43
N ALA A 137 8.41 -9.75 15.28
CA ALA A 137 8.00 -9.23 13.99
C ALA A 137 6.48 -9.21 13.87
N VAL A 138 5.81 -10.28 14.31
CA VAL A 138 4.34 -10.38 14.25
C VAL A 138 3.67 -9.27 15.05
N PHE A 139 4.00 -9.12 16.34
CA PHE A 139 3.33 -8.12 17.17
C PHE A 139 3.72 -6.69 16.80
N TRP A 140 4.97 -6.42 16.40
CA TRP A 140 5.35 -5.09 15.94
C TRP A 140 4.71 -4.73 14.60
N GLY A 141 4.57 -5.66 13.66
CA GLY A 141 3.94 -5.38 12.38
C GLY A 141 2.44 -5.09 12.54
N LEU A 142 1.71 -5.94 13.27
CA LEU A 142 0.30 -5.67 13.61
C LEU A 142 0.14 -4.39 14.44
N GLY A 143 1.06 -4.14 15.38
CA GLY A 143 1.05 -2.92 16.19
C GLY A 143 1.29 -1.66 15.34
N LEU A 144 2.23 -1.70 14.40
CA LEU A 144 2.50 -0.58 13.48
C LEU A 144 1.32 -0.34 12.54
N GLU A 145 0.74 -1.39 11.98
CA GLU A 145 -0.48 -1.31 11.17
C GLU A 145 -1.62 -0.65 11.96
N PHE A 146 -1.87 -1.12 13.19
CA PHE A 146 -2.93 -0.59 14.04
C PHE A 146 -2.70 0.87 14.46
N VAL A 147 -1.47 1.22 14.83
CA VAL A 147 -1.09 2.61 15.17
C VAL A 147 -1.25 3.53 13.97
N LEU A 148 -0.81 3.10 12.78
CA LEU A 148 -1.00 3.86 11.55
C LEU A 148 -2.48 3.98 11.19
N GLY A 149 -3.26 2.91 11.29
CA GLY A 149 -4.70 2.91 11.05
C GLY A 149 -5.45 3.86 11.98
N ILE A 150 -5.17 3.83 13.28
CA ILE A 150 -5.75 4.79 14.24
C ILE A 150 -5.34 6.23 13.91
N PHE A 151 -4.05 6.45 13.63
CA PHE A 151 -3.55 7.78 13.30
C PHE A 151 -4.29 8.33 12.06
N ILE A 152 -4.35 7.57 10.98
CA ILE A 152 -4.90 8.01 9.70
C ILE A 152 -6.43 8.13 9.74
N ILE A 153 -7.13 7.14 10.30
CA ILE A 153 -8.59 7.03 10.16
C ILE A 153 -9.32 7.73 11.33
N ARG A 154 -8.75 7.71 12.54
CA ARG A 154 -9.45 8.18 13.75
C ARG A 154 -9.04 9.59 14.18
N THR A 155 -7.78 9.99 13.98
CA THR A 155 -7.31 11.32 14.40
C THR A 155 -7.60 12.37 13.32
N ASN A 156 -8.08 13.56 13.72
CA ASN A 156 -8.28 14.69 12.80
C ASN A 156 -7.00 15.05 12.02
N PRO A 157 -5.82 15.24 12.65
CA PRO A 157 -4.63 15.63 11.91
C PRO A 157 -4.16 14.55 10.92
N GLY A 158 -4.28 13.26 11.27
CA GLY A 158 -3.94 12.18 10.35
C GLY A 158 -4.89 12.08 9.17
N PHE A 159 -6.20 12.24 9.41
CA PHE A 159 -7.21 12.28 8.36
C PHE A 159 -6.99 13.45 7.40
N GLU A 160 -6.80 14.66 7.91
CA GLU A 160 -6.53 15.86 7.11
C GLU A 160 -5.24 15.72 6.30
N ALA A 161 -4.18 15.17 6.89
CA ALA A 161 -2.91 14.96 6.20
C ALA A 161 -3.05 13.98 5.02
N PHE A 162 -3.73 12.84 5.22
CA PHE A 162 -3.92 11.84 4.16
C PHE A 162 -4.95 12.27 3.12
N GLN A 163 -5.97 13.04 3.51
CA GLN A 163 -6.91 13.64 2.57
C GLN A 163 -6.21 14.69 1.70
N TRP A 164 -5.38 15.55 2.30
CA TRP A 164 -4.57 16.50 1.55
C TRP A 164 -3.62 15.79 0.58
N LEU A 165 -2.92 14.75 1.05
CA LEU A 165 -2.03 13.95 0.22
C LEU A 165 -2.78 13.27 -0.93
N GLY A 166 -3.95 12.69 -0.66
CA GLY A 166 -4.84 12.10 -1.65
C GLY A 166 -5.26 13.11 -2.72
N ASN A 167 -5.65 14.31 -2.33
CA ASN A 167 -5.99 15.39 -3.25
C ASN A 167 -4.80 15.83 -4.11
N GLN A 168 -3.59 15.90 -3.53
CA GLN A 168 -2.37 16.21 -4.30
C GLN A 168 -2.07 15.14 -5.34
N ILE A 169 -2.20 13.86 -4.98
CA ILE A 169 -2.03 12.77 -5.95
C ILE A 169 -3.11 12.85 -7.03
N GLN A 170 -4.36 13.12 -6.68
CA GLN A 170 -5.42 13.28 -7.68
C GLN A 170 -5.14 14.44 -8.65
N ILE A 171 -4.70 15.59 -8.16
CA ILE A 171 -4.27 16.73 -9.00
C ILE A 171 -3.09 16.31 -9.90
N PHE A 172 -2.09 15.66 -9.31
CA PHE A 172 -0.93 15.17 -10.05
C PHE A 172 -1.32 14.23 -11.19
N LEU A 173 -2.24 13.30 -10.95
CA LEU A 173 -2.73 12.38 -11.98
C LEU A 173 -3.59 13.10 -13.04
N SER A 174 -4.29 14.16 -12.66
CA SER A 174 -5.08 14.97 -13.60
C SER A 174 -4.23 15.61 -14.71
N TYR A 175 -2.93 15.83 -14.50
CA TYR A 175 -2.03 16.31 -15.56
C TYR A 175 -1.89 15.34 -16.74
N THR A 176 -2.23 14.07 -16.52
CA THR A 176 -2.25 13.06 -17.59
C THR A 176 -3.26 13.42 -18.68
N THR A 177 -4.36 14.12 -18.35
CA THR A 177 -5.41 14.48 -19.32
C THR A 177 -4.89 15.35 -20.45
N ALA A 178 -3.89 16.20 -20.20
CA ALA A 178 -3.24 16.99 -21.25
C ALA A 178 -2.49 16.11 -22.25
N GLY A 179 -1.79 15.08 -21.75
CA GLY A 179 -1.03 14.13 -22.57
C GLY A 179 -1.94 13.17 -23.34
N SER A 180 -2.92 12.56 -22.65
CA SER A 180 -3.88 11.67 -23.30
C SER A 180 -4.78 12.44 -24.27
N GLY A 181 -5.20 13.66 -23.93
CA GLY A 181 -6.02 14.56 -24.77
C GLY A 181 -5.39 14.81 -26.12
N PHE A 182 -4.08 15.08 -26.12
CA PHE A 182 -3.31 15.25 -27.34
C PHE A 182 -3.18 13.95 -28.16
N VAL A 183 -2.93 12.81 -27.52
CA VAL A 183 -2.64 11.54 -28.21
C VAL A 183 -3.90 10.86 -28.74
N PHE A 184 -4.99 10.86 -27.97
CA PHE A 184 -6.21 10.10 -28.26
C PHE A 184 -7.42 10.98 -28.56
N GLY A 185 -7.36 12.29 -28.29
CA GLY A 185 -8.49 13.21 -28.38
C GLY A 185 -9.42 13.14 -27.16
N ASP A 186 -10.02 14.29 -26.82
CA ASP A 186 -10.85 14.45 -25.61
C ASP A 186 -12.08 13.53 -25.58
N ARG A 187 -12.63 13.19 -26.76
CA ARG A 187 -13.81 12.33 -26.85
C ARG A 187 -13.53 10.92 -26.30
N LEU A 188 -12.45 10.28 -26.73
CA LEU A 188 -12.14 8.91 -26.31
C LEU A 188 -11.83 8.82 -24.81
N ILE A 189 -11.20 9.84 -24.25
CA ILE A 189 -10.83 9.89 -22.82
C ILE A 189 -12.07 10.01 -21.94
N ASN A 190 -13.11 10.71 -22.40
CA ASN A 190 -14.34 10.88 -21.65
C ASN A 190 -15.31 9.70 -21.81
N GLU A 191 -15.30 9.03 -22.96
CA GLU A 191 -16.24 7.94 -23.27
C GLU A 191 -15.69 6.53 -22.92
N ALA A 192 -14.38 6.33 -22.92
CA ALA A 192 -13.79 5.00 -22.82
C ALA A 192 -12.73 4.87 -21.72
N PHE A 193 -12.99 3.94 -20.79
CA PHE A 193 -12.14 3.64 -19.64
C PHE A 193 -10.66 3.45 -20.00
N ALA A 194 -10.36 2.67 -21.03
CA ALA A 194 -9.00 2.35 -21.41
C ALA A 194 -8.18 3.60 -21.75
N PHE A 195 -8.80 4.61 -22.36
CA PHE A 195 -8.15 5.86 -22.74
C PHE A 195 -8.10 6.90 -21.61
N GLN A 196 -8.85 6.69 -20.53
CA GLN A 196 -8.80 7.51 -19.33
C GLN A 196 -7.78 6.98 -18.30
N ALA A 197 -7.86 5.69 -17.99
CA ALA A 197 -7.15 5.11 -16.87
C ALA A 197 -5.75 4.58 -17.22
N LEU A 198 -5.57 3.97 -18.40
CA LEU A 198 -4.28 3.38 -18.77
C LEU A 198 -3.17 4.43 -18.99
N PRO A 199 -3.44 5.64 -19.55
CA PRO A 199 -2.41 6.68 -19.65
C PRO A 199 -1.88 7.14 -18.29
N ILE A 200 -2.68 7.04 -17.22
CA ILE A 200 -2.25 7.39 -15.86
C ILE A 200 -1.09 6.48 -15.42
N VAL A 201 -1.15 5.19 -15.79
CA VAL A 201 -0.08 4.21 -15.53
C VAL A 201 1.22 4.65 -16.21
N VAL A 202 1.14 5.08 -17.48
CA VAL A 202 2.29 5.54 -18.26
C VAL A 202 2.93 6.78 -17.63
N PHE A 203 2.11 7.77 -17.29
CA PHE A 203 2.58 9.00 -16.67
C PHE A 203 3.23 8.75 -15.31
N PHE A 204 2.59 7.92 -14.48
CA PHE A 204 3.12 7.57 -13.17
C PHE A 204 4.46 6.82 -13.28
N SER A 205 4.57 5.83 -14.17
CA SER A 205 5.83 5.09 -14.41
C SER A 205 6.95 6.02 -14.89
N CYS A 206 6.66 6.97 -15.77
CA CYS A 206 7.61 8.01 -16.19
C CYS A 206 8.13 8.82 -14.98
N VAL A 207 7.23 9.33 -14.15
CA VAL A 207 7.61 10.14 -12.97
C VAL A 207 8.36 9.29 -11.94
N MET A 208 7.93 8.06 -11.69
CA MET A 208 8.65 7.16 -10.78
C MET A 208 10.08 6.92 -11.24
N SER A 209 10.31 6.68 -12.53
CA SER A 209 11.67 6.54 -13.07
C SER A 209 12.51 7.81 -12.88
N ILE A 210 11.93 9.00 -13.04
CA ILE A 210 12.60 10.27 -12.72
C ILE A 210 12.96 10.33 -11.23
N LEU A 211 12.05 9.97 -10.34
CA LEU A 211 12.29 10.02 -8.89
C LEU A 211 13.33 8.98 -8.42
N TYR A 212 13.38 7.81 -9.08
CA TYR A 212 14.45 6.82 -8.91
C TYR A 212 15.79 7.34 -9.45
N TYR A 213 15.82 7.97 -10.61
CA TYR A 213 17.04 8.58 -11.13
C TYR A 213 17.56 9.70 -10.19
N ALA A 214 16.66 10.54 -9.69
CA ALA A 214 16.98 11.62 -8.76
C ALA A 214 17.47 11.14 -7.38
N GLY A 215 17.22 9.87 -7.01
CA GLY A 215 17.60 9.32 -5.71
C GLY A 215 16.55 9.53 -4.61
N LEU A 216 15.40 10.14 -4.91
CA LEU A 216 14.37 10.46 -3.91
C LEU A 216 13.65 9.19 -3.44
N MET A 217 13.27 8.31 -4.39
CA MET A 217 12.61 7.05 -4.05
C MET A 217 13.52 6.14 -3.22
N GLN A 218 14.79 6.03 -3.59
CA GLN A 218 15.74 5.23 -2.81
C GLN A 218 15.89 5.77 -1.40
N TRP A 219 16.01 7.10 -1.25
CA TRP A 219 16.08 7.71 0.06
C TRP A 219 14.83 7.41 0.91
N LEU A 220 13.64 7.56 0.33
CA LEU A 220 12.37 7.31 1.00
C LEU A 220 12.22 5.84 1.41
N ILE A 221 12.43 4.91 0.47
CA ILE A 221 12.30 3.47 0.70
C ILE A 221 13.31 3.00 1.74
N LEU A 222 14.57 3.49 1.70
CA LEU A 222 15.57 3.16 2.71
C LEU A 222 15.18 3.64 4.11
N LYS A 223 14.51 4.80 4.24
CA LYS A 223 14.05 5.31 5.54
C LYS A 223 12.89 4.49 6.11
N ILE A 224 11.92 4.15 5.27
CA ILE A 224 10.80 3.29 5.67
C ILE A 224 11.31 1.88 6.01
N SER A 225 12.17 1.32 5.16
CA SER A 225 12.80 0.02 5.40
C SER A 225 13.59 0.01 6.70
N TRP A 226 14.41 1.04 6.96
CA TRP A 226 15.14 1.19 8.22
C TRP A 226 14.22 1.24 9.45
N LEU A 227 13.10 1.96 9.37
CA LEU A 227 12.12 2.02 10.45
C LEU A 227 11.51 0.65 10.72
N LEU A 228 11.03 -0.04 9.68
CA LEU A 228 10.46 -1.39 9.78
C LEU A 228 11.48 -2.41 10.28
N GLN A 229 12.73 -2.30 9.83
CA GLN A 229 13.80 -3.22 10.22
C GLN A 229 14.13 -3.09 11.72
N ILE A 230 14.21 -1.87 12.24
CA ILE A 230 14.52 -1.63 13.66
C ILE A 230 13.40 -2.13 14.56
N THR A 231 12.14 -1.89 14.18
CA THR A 231 10.99 -2.31 14.99
C THR A 231 10.82 -3.82 14.93
N MET A 232 10.70 -4.39 13.73
CA MET A 232 10.32 -5.79 13.52
C MET A 232 11.50 -6.76 13.65
N GLY A 233 12.73 -6.32 13.40
CA GLY A 233 13.93 -7.17 13.46
C GLY A 233 14.06 -8.14 12.28
N THR A 234 13.37 -7.87 11.17
CA THR A 234 13.44 -8.58 9.88
C THR A 234 14.74 -8.28 9.15
N THR A 235 15.06 -9.07 8.12
CA THR A 235 16.32 -8.88 7.39
C THR A 235 16.25 -7.63 6.50
N PRO A 236 17.38 -6.94 6.25
CA PRO A 236 17.40 -5.73 5.43
C PRO A 236 16.79 -5.94 4.02
N THR A 237 17.02 -7.10 3.42
CA THR A 237 16.63 -7.41 2.03
C THR A 237 15.12 -7.56 1.90
N GLU A 238 14.49 -8.44 2.69
CA GLU A 238 13.03 -8.60 2.66
C GLU A 238 12.31 -7.29 3.04
N THR A 239 12.83 -6.59 4.05
CA THR A 239 12.22 -5.34 4.54
C THR A 239 12.30 -4.24 3.50
N LEU A 240 13.40 -4.16 2.75
CA LEU A 240 13.56 -3.21 1.66
C LEU A 240 12.59 -3.48 0.52
N SER A 241 12.41 -4.75 0.15
CA SER A 241 11.46 -5.12 -0.89
C SER A 241 10.02 -4.80 -0.47
N VAL A 242 9.61 -5.16 0.75
CA VAL A 242 8.26 -4.85 1.25
C VAL A 242 8.04 -3.34 1.43
N ALA A 243 9.04 -2.58 1.87
CA ALA A 243 8.94 -1.12 1.91
C ALA A 243 8.83 -0.51 0.50
N GLY A 244 9.51 -1.10 -0.49
CA GLY A 244 9.39 -0.70 -1.89
C GLY A 244 8.00 -0.92 -2.45
N ASN A 245 7.36 -2.05 -2.10
CA ASN A 245 6.01 -2.43 -2.51
C ASN A 245 4.91 -1.42 -2.12
N ILE A 246 5.18 -0.47 -1.22
CA ILE A 246 4.27 0.66 -0.94
C ILE A 246 4.09 1.55 -2.19
N PHE A 247 5.12 1.66 -3.02
CA PHE A 247 5.18 2.59 -4.15
C PHE A 247 5.27 1.90 -5.51
N VAL A 248 6.02 0.80 -5.58
CA VAL A 248 6.25 0.04 -6.81
C VAL A 248 5.54 -1.30 -6.79
N GLY A 249 5.33 -1.88 -7.98
CA GLY A 249 4.57 -3.11 -8.12
C GLY A 249 5.32 -4.37 -7.70
N GLN A 250 4.57 -5.48 -7.65
CA GLN A 250 5.05 -6.81 -7.23
C GLN A 250 6.25 -7.36 -8.04
N THR A 251 6.45 -6.89 -9.28
CA THR A 251 7.59 -7.26 -10.14
C THR A 251 8.75 -6.27 -10.07
N GLU A 252 8.50 -5.05 -9.62
CA GLU A 252 9.49 -3.97 -9.56
C GLU A 252 10.19 -3.93 -8.19
N ALA A 253 9.46 -4.18 -7.11
CA ALA A 253 10.03 -4.20 -5.77
C ALA A 253 11.16 -5.24 -5.58
N PRO A 254 11.11 -6.45 -6.17
CA PRO A 254 12.23 -7.39 -6.12
C PRO A 254 13.50 -6.89 -6.82
N LEU A 255 13.39 -5.98 -7.81
CA LEU A 255 14.57 -5.40 -8.48
C LEU A 255 15.45 -4.59 -7.53
N LEU A 256 14.85 -4.03 -6.47
CA LEU A 256 15.57 -3.30 -5.42
C LEU A 256 16.54 -4.20 -4.65
N VAL A 257 16.29 -5.51 -4.66
CA VAL A 257 17.09 -6.53 -3.96
C VAL A 257 17.63 -7.59 -4.91
N LEU A 258 17.64 -7.31 -6.21
CA LEU A 258 18.09 -8.24 -7.25
C LEU A 258 19.43 -8.93 -6.95
N PRO A 259 20.50 -8.23 -6.48
CA PRO A 259 21.79 -8.86 -6.21
C PRO A 259 21.75 -9.88 -5.06
N TYR A 260 20.72 -9.81 -4.21
CA TYR A 260 20.59 -10.61 -3.00
C TYR A 260 19.60 -11.77 -3.19
N LEU A 261 18.68 -11.67 -4.14
CA LEU A 261 17.56 -12.59 -4.33
C LEU A 261 18.00 -14.05 -4.57
N ALA A 262 19.15 -14.27 -5.20
CA ALA A 262 19.71 -15.60 -5.41
C ALA A 262 20.13 -16.30 -4.10
N ASP A 263 20.49 -15.52 -3.09
CA ASP A 263 21.08 -15.98 -1.82
C ASP A 263 20.11 -15.86 -0.63
N MET A 264 18.90 -15.32 -0.86
CA MET A 264 17.86 -15.16 0.16
C MET A 264 17.28 -16.52 0.59
N THR A 265 16.91 -16.65 1.87
CA THR A 265 16.23 -17.86 2.35
C THR A 265 14.79 -17.95 1.79
N LEU A 266 14.14 -19.11 1.91
CA LEU A 266 12.76 -19.24 1.46
C LEU A 266 11.78 -18.39 2.27
N SER A 267 12.07 -18.11 3.55
CA SER A 267 11.25 -17.21 4.36
C SER A 267 11.37 -15.76 3.89
N GLU A 268 12.59 -15.32 3.55
CA GLU A 268 12.83 -13.99 2.99
C GLU A 268 12.14 -13.83 1.62
N VAL A 269 12.21 -14.83 0.74
CA VAL A 269 11.51 -14.79 -0.56
C VAL A 269 9.99 -14.85 -0.36
N HIS A 270 9.49 -15.62 0.60
CA HIS A 270 8.07 -15.62 0.94
C HIS A 270 7.60 -14.23 1.39
N ALA A 271 8.40 -13.50 2.16
CA ALA A 271 8.11 -12.12 2.54
C ALA A 271 8.11 -11.15 1.35
N VAL A 272 9.06 -11.30 0.42
CA VAL A 272 9.08 -10.54 -0.86
C VAL A 272 7.80 -10.77 -1.65
N MET A 273 7.40 -12.03 -1.85
CA MET A 273 6.19 -12.39 -2.58
C MET A 273 4.92 -11.90 -1.88
N THR A 274 4.84 -12.12 -0.56
CA THR A 274 3.69 -11.69 0.26
C THR A 274 3.53 -10.17 0.21
N GLY A 275 4.63 -9.42 0.31
CA GLY A 275 4.61 -7.97 0.16
C GLY A 275 4.06 -7.54 -1.21
N GLY A 276 4.48 -8.21 -2.29
CA GLY A 276 3.98 -7.90 -3.63
C GLY A 276 2.49 -8.19 -3.80
N PHE A 277 1.98 -9.28 -3.22
CA PHE A 277 0.55 -9.60 -3.26
C PHE A 277 -0.30 -8.74 -2.32
N ALA A 278 0.27 -8.29 -1.20
CA ALA A 278 -0.43 -7.51 -0.18
C ALA A 278 -0.63 -6.04 -0.55
N THR A 279 0.19 -5.49 -1.46
CA THR A 279 0.14 -4.08 -1.84
C THR A 279 -0.28 -3.88 -3.30
N ILE A 280 -0.46 -2.62 -3.68
CA ILE A 280 -0.67 -2.18 -5.05
C ILE A 280 0.46 -1.25 -5.47
N ALA A 281 0.76 -1.21 -6.78
CA ALA A 281 1.69 -0.24 -7.33
C ALA A 281 1.07 1.15 -7.34
N GLY A 282 1.89 2.20 -7.14
CA GLY A 282 1.42 3.58 -7.29
C GLY A 282 0.90 3.88 -8.71
N SER A 283 1.42 3.18 -9.72
CA SER A 283 1.00 3.33 -11.12
C SER A 283 -0.45 2.90 -11.37
N VAL A 284 -0.89 1.80 -10.75
CA VAL A 284 -2.28 1.33 -10.84
C VAL A 284 -3.20 2.02 -9.84
N MET A 285 -2.66 2.54 -8.74
CA MET A 285 -3.43 3.29 -7.74
C MET A 285 -4.18 4.46 -8.40
N GLY A 286 -3.52 5.16 -9.34
CA GLY A 286 -4.16 6.24 -10.08
C GLY A 286 -5.32 5.81 -10.97
N ALA A 287 -5.26 4.59 -11.53
CA ALA A 287 -6.39 4.02 -12.26
C ALA A 287 -7.58 3.75 -11.31
N TYR A 288 -7.36 3.23 -10.10
CA TYR A 288 -8.44 3.07 -9.12
C TYR A 288 -9.03 4.39 -8.66
N MET A 289 -8.20 5.44 -8.50
CA MET A 289 -8.70 6.79 -8.21
C MET A 289 -9.57 7.33 -9.35
N SER A 290 -9.26 6.99 -10.61
CA SER A 290 -10.09 7.37 -11.77
C SER A 290 -11.47 6.70 -11.77
N PHE A 291 -11.60 5.54 -11.10
CA PHE A 291 -12.89 4.94 -10.81
C PHE A 291 -13.68 5.68 -9.73
N GLY A 292 -13.12 6.71 -9.08
CA GLY A 292 -13.77 7.43 -7.98
C GLY A 292 -13.61 6.75 -6.62
N ILE A 293 -12.66 5.82 -6.50
CA ILE A 293 -12.26 5.25 -5.21
C ILE A 293 -11.50 6.31 -4.41
N ASP A 294 -11.73 6.34 -3.09
CA ASP A 294 -11.16 7.36 -2.21
C ASP A 294 -9.61 7.30 -2.20
N PRO A 295 -8.92 8.37 -2.65
CA PRO A 295 -7.45 8.39 -2.69
C PRO A 295 -6.81 8.21 -1.32
N SER A 296 -7.37 8.81 -0.27
CA SER A 296 -6.81 8.73 1.08
C SER A 296 -6.83 7.29 1.62
N SER A 297 -7.91 6.55 1.36
CA SER A 297 -8.04 5.15 1.75
C SER A 297 -7.05 4.25 1.01
N LEU A 298 -6.85 4.45 -0.29
CA LEU A 298 -5.88 3.68 -1.08
C LEU A 298 -4.44 3.89 -0.59
N ILE A 299 -4.06 5.15 -0.32
CA ILE A 299 -2.72 5.48 0.17
C ILE A 299 -2.52 4.91 1.57
N ALA A 300 -3.52 5.05 2.45
CA ALA A 300 -3.50 4.49 3.80
C ALA A 300 -3.33 2.96 3.76
N ALA A 301 -4.13 2.27 2.94
CA ALA A 301 -4.07 0.83 2.78
C ALA A 301 -2.69 0.37 2.28
N SER A 302 -2.08 1.03 1.29
CA SER A 302 -0.73 0.70 0.82
C SER A 302 0.34 0.87 1.90
N VAL A 303 0.28 1.93 2.71
CA VAL A 303 1.27 2.17 3.78
C VAL A 303 1.09 1.19 4.94
N MET A 304 -0.16 0.87 5.31
CA MET A 304 -0.49 -0.09 6.37
C MET A 304 -0.15 -1.53 5.98
N ALA A 305 -0.26 -1.88 4.70
CA ALA A 305 0.01 -3.22 4.20
C ALA A 305 1.47 -3.64 4.39
N ALA A 306 2.45 -2.74 4.34
CA ALA A 306 3.87 -3.10 4.45
C ALA A 306 4.25 -3.76 5.80
N PRO A 307 3.99 -3.14 6.97
CA PRO A 307 4.26 -3.80 8.26
C PRO A 307 3.39 -5.04 8.47
N CYS A 308 2.13 -5.06 8.02
CA CYS A 308 1.26 -6.22 8.12
C CYS A 308 1.78 -7.40 7.28
N ALA A 309 2.21 -7.14 6.04
CA ALA A 309 2.75 -8.15 5.13
C ALA A 309 4.01 -8.79 5.69
N LEU A 310 4.93 -8.02 6.28
CA LEU A 310 6.11 -8.57 6.94
C LEU A 310 5.73 -9.43 8.16
N ALA A 311 4.78 -8.98 8.98
CA ALA A 311 4.32 -9.74 10.14
C ALA A 311 3.69 -11.07 9.73
N MET A 312 2.75 -11.03 8.78
CA MET A 312 2.02 -12.21 8.33
C MET A 312 2.89 -13.16 7.53
N ALA A 313 3.83 -12.65 6.71
CA ALA A 313 4.81 -13.48 6.03
C ALA A 313 5.66 -14.28 7.02
N LYS A 314 6.13 -13.63 8.10
CA LYS A 314 6.93 -14.28 9.14
C LYS A 314 6.11 -15.17 10.07
N LEU A 315 4.81 -14.96 10.16
CA LEU A 315 3.90 -15.85 10.89
C LEU A 315 3.62 -17.13 10.09
N VAL A 316 3.37 -17.02 8.79
CA VAL A 316 3.01 -18.16 7.91
C VAL A 316 4.24 -18.96 7.46
N TYR A 317 5.35 -18.27 7.18
CA TYR A 317 6.62 -18.89 6.78
C TYR A 317 7.78 -18.31 7.61
N PRO A 318 7.93 -18.76 8.87
CA PRO A 318 8.98 -18.26 9.76
C PRO A 318 10.39 -18.55 9.25
N GLU A 319 11.35 -17.74 9.71
CA GLU A 319 12.76 -17.91 9.41
C GLU A 319 13.33 -19.08 10.22
N VAL A 320 13.77 -20.14 9.54
CA VAL A 320 14.44 -21.30 10.16
C VAL A 320 15.91 -21.42 9.78
N GLU A 321 16.33 -20.71 8.72
CA GLU A 321 17.69 -20.70 8.21
C GLU A 321 18.45 -19.44 8.67
N GLU A 322 19.78 -19.52 8.71
CA GLU A 322 20.58 -18.33 8.98
C GLU A 322 20.70 -17.47 7.72
N SER A 323 20.01 -16.33 7.71
CA SER A 323 20.14 -15.35 6.62
C SER A 323 21.57 -14.83 6.50
N LYS A 324 22.12 -14.90 5.29
CA LYS A 324 23.42 -14.35 4.90
C LYS A 324 23.48 -12.81 5.00
N PHE A 325 22.32 -12.15 5.18
CA PHE A 325 22.16 -10.70 5.12
C PHE A 325 21.84 -10.06 6.48
N LYS A 326 22.06 -10.77 7.59
CA LYS A 326 21.96 -10.20 8.95
C LYS A 326 23.05 -9.16 9.28
N SER A 327 24.01 -8.91 8.39
CA SER A 327 25.11 -7.96 8.66
C SER A 327 24.61 -6.50 8.73
N LYS A 328 25.30 -5.67 9.53
CA LYS A 328 24.96 -4.25 9.73
C LYS A 328 25.26 -3.36 8.52
N GLU A 329 25.86 -3.90 7.46
CA GLU A 329 26.10 -3.16 6.24
C GLU A 329 24.79 -3.06 5.46
N GLY A 330 24.19 -1.86 5.47
CA GLY A 330 22.92 -1.62 4.81
C GLY A 330 22.92 -2.02 3.33
N VAL A 331 21.75 -2.40 2.84
CA VAL A 331 21.55 -2.78 1.43
C VAL A 331 21.85 -1.58 0.53
N LYS A 332 22.69 -1.80 -0.47
CA LYS A 332 23.00 -0.76 -1.47
C LYS A 332 21.98 -0.86 -2.59
N LEU A 333 21.11 0.15 -2.68
CA LEU A 333 20.28 0.37 -3.86
C LEU A 333 21.17 0.91 -4.99
N SER A 334 21.24 0.21 -6.11
CA SER A 334 21.82 0.74 -7.34
C SER A 334 20.99 1.95 -7.81
N ARG A 335 21.67 3.01 -8.23
CA ARG A 335 21.03 4.05 -9.03
C ARG A 335 20.87 3.52 -10.45
N GLY A 336 19.77 3.88 -11.12
CA GLY A 336 19.54 3.51 -12.51
C GLY A 336 20.75 3.86 -13.39
N ALA A 337 20.97 3.08 -14.45
CA ALA A 337 22.09 3.26 -15.38
C ALA A 337 21.93 4.49 -16.31
N GLU A 338 20.81 5.19 -16.19
CA GLU A 338 20.44 6.37 -16.98
C GLU A 338 21.48 7.49 -16.88
N GLN A 339 21.75 8.18 -17.98
CA GLN A 339 22.71 9.26 -18.04
C GLN A 339 22.10 10.59 -17.59
N ASN A 340 20.80 10.81 -17.86
CA ASN A 340 20.11 12.06 -17.57
C ASN A 340 18.61 11.85 -17.24
N ILE A 341 17.96 12.91 -16.75
CA ILE A 341 16.54 12.87 -16.34
C ILE A 341 15.61 12.54 -17.52
N LEU A 342 15.91 13.00 -18.72
CA LEU A 342 15.07 12.75 -19.91
C LEU A 342 15.16 11.28 -20.33
N GLU A 343 16.33 10.67 -20.23
CA GLU A 343 16.52 9.24 -20.47
C GLU A 343 15.73 8.42 -19.45
N ALA A 344 15.81 8.77 -18.17
CA ALA A 344 15.01 8.13 -17.12
C ALA A 344 13.49 8.27 -17.35
N ALA A 345 13.03 9.45 -17.77
CA ALA A 345 11.63 9.70 -18.10
C ALA A 345 11.17 8.83 -19.29
N SER A 346 11.95 8.84 -20.38
CA SER A 346 11.68 8.06 -21.59
C SER A 346 11.66 6.56 -21.31
N ASN A 347 12.63 6.05 -20.55
CA ASN A 347 12.70 4.64 -20.20
C ASN A 347 11.56 4.22 -19.27
N GLY A 348 11.15 5.07 -18.33
CA GLY A 348 9.95 4.85 -17.51
C GLY A 348 8.66 4.76 -18.33
N ALA A 349 8.48 5.69 -19.27
CA ALA A 349 7.34 5.66 -20.19
C ALA A 349 7.37 4.40 -21.09
N ALA A 350 8.52 4.05 -21.67
CA ALA A 350 8.66 2.88 -22.53
C ALA A 350 8.42 1.56 -21.77
N ALA A 351 8.95 1.42 -20.55
CA ALA A 351 8.75 0.25 -19.71
C ALA A 351 7.25 0.04 -19.36
N SER A 352 6.49 1.13 -19.24
CA SER A 352 5.05 1.06 -18.94
C SER A 352 4.20 0.52 -20.10
N VAL A 353 4.70 0.51 -21.35
CA VAL A 353 3.95 0.01 -22.51
C VAL A 353 3.57 -1.46 -22.32
N GLY A 354 4.53 -2.30 -21.90
CA GLY A 354 4.27 -3.70 -21.61
C GLY A 354 3.31 -3.88 -20.44
N LEU A 355 3.45 -3.07 -19.39
CA LEU A 355 2.54 -3.08 -18.23
C LEU A 355 1.10 -2.75 -18.64
N VAL A 356 0.90 -1.67 -19.40
CA VAL A 356 -0.41 -1.24 -19.89
C VAL A 356 -1.02 -2.26 -20.84
N ALA A 357 -0.24 -2.80 -21.77
CA ALA A 357 -0.70 -3.84 -22.68
C ALA A 357 -1.16 -5.10 -21.92
N ASN A 358 -0.41 -5.52 -20.91
CA ASN A 358 -0.77 -6.65 -20.05
C ASN A 358 -2.07 -6.37 -19.25
N ILE A 359 -2.23 -5.17 -18.69
CA ILE A 359 -3.46 -4.78 -17.97
C ILE A 359 -4.66 -4.85 -18.93
N ALA A 360 -4.56 -4.22 -20.11
CA ALA A 360 -5.63 -4.21 -21.09
C ALA A 360 -6.00 -5.63 -21.57
N ALA A 361 -5.00 -6.43 -21.93
CA ALA A 361 -5.20 -7.81 -22.37
C ALA A 361 -5.85 -8.67 -21.28
N ASN A 362 -5.37 -8.57 -20.03
CA ASN A 362 -5.94 -9.30 -18.91
C ASN A 362 -7.39 -8.88 -18.60
N LEU A 363 -7.71 -7.58 -18.65
CA LEU A 363 -9.08 -7.11 -18.45
C LEU A 363 -10.03 -7.65 -19.52
N ILE A 364 -9.63 -7.59 -20.79
CA ILE A 364 -10.43 -8.15 -21.90
C ILE A 364 -10.65 -9.65 -21.69
N ALA A 365 -9.58 -10.40 -21.42
CA ALA A 365 -9.65 -11.85 -21.26
C ALA A 365 -10.50 -12.25 -20.04
N PHE A 366 -10.24 -11.69 -18.85
CA PHE A 366 -10.92 -12.08 -17.62
C PHE A 366 -12.38 -11.63 -17.57
N LEU A 367 -12.74 -10.48 -18.13
CA LEU A 367 -14.15 -10.08 -18.23
C LEU A 367 -14.92 -10.98 -19.20
N ALA A 368 -14.32 -11.36 -20.33
CA ALA A 368 -14.91 -12.31 -21.26
C ALA A 368 -15.07 -13.69 -20.62
N VAL A 369 -14.05 -14.18 -19.91
CA VAL A 369 -14.09 -15.46 -19.18
C VAL A 369 -15.14 -15.43 -18.07
N LEU A 370 -15.23 -14.35 -17.29
CA LEU A 370 -16.25 -14.20 -16.26
C LEU A 370 -17.67 -14.26 -16.86
N LYS A 371 -17.89 -13.54 -17.97
CA LYS A 371 -19.18 -13.56 -18.66
C LYS A 371 -19.51 -14.94 -19.21
N PHE A 372 -18.52 -15.64 -19.76
CA PHE A 372 -18.66 -17.03 -20.22
C PHE A 372 -19.00 -17.98 -19.06
N ILE A 373 -18.26 -17.92 -17.95
CA ILE A 373 -18.52 -18.73 -16.75
C ILE A 373 -19.93 -18.43 -16.22
N ASN A 374 -20.33 -17.17 -16.17
CA ASN A 374 -21.68 -16.80 -15.74
C ASN A 374 -22.78 -17.35 -16.65
N ALA A 375 -22.58 -17.30 -17.97
CA ALA A 375 -23.53 -17.90 -18.91
C ALA A 375 -23.62 -19.42 -18.72
N ALA A 376 -22.48 -20.09 -18.56
CA ALA A 376 -22.43 -21.53 -18.30
C ALA A 376 -23.08 -21.89 -16.96
N LEU A 377 -22.78 -21.17 -15.88
CA LEU A 377 -23.38 -21.36 -14.56
C LEU A 377 -24.87 -21.08 -14.56
N SER A 378 -25.33 -20.05 -15.28
CA SER A 378 -26.76 -19.77 -15.42
C SER A 378 -27.46 -20.93 -16.11
N TRP A 379 -26.88 -21.47 -17.17
CA TRP A 379 -27.40 -22.66 -17.85
C TRP A 379 -27.44 -23.89 -16.93
N PHE A 380 -26.37 -24.16 -16.17
CA PHE A 380 -26.36 -25.24 -15.17
C PHE A 380 -27.37 -25.02 -14.05
N GLY A 381 -27.54 -23.78 -13.59
CA GLY A 381 -28.51 -23.41 -12.56
C GLY A 381 -29.94 -23.64 -13.02
N GLU A 382 -30.25 -23.29 -14.26
CA GLU A 382 -31.58 -23.53 -14.86
C GLU A 382 -31.95 -25.02 -14.88
N MET A 383 -30.98 -25.92 -15.07
CA MET A 383 -31.23 -27.38 -15.02
C MET A 383 -31.70 -27.87 -13.64
N VAL A 384 -31.42 -27.13 -12.56
CA VAL A 384 -31.85 -27.42 -11.19
C VAL A 384 -32.83 -26.37 -10.63
N ASN A 385 -33.49 -25.61 -11.52
CA ASN A 385 -34.44 -24.53 -11.18
C ASN A 385 -33.86 -23.38 -10.34
N ILE A 386 -32.53 -23.18 -10.36
CA ILE A 386 -31.86 -22.01 -9.76
C ILE A 386 -31.67 -20.96 -10.85
N LYS A 387 -32.52 -19.93 -10.82
CA LYS A 387 -32.44 -18.83 -11.79
C LYS A 387 -31.23 -17.94 -11.51
N GLU A 388 -30.59 -17.48 -12.59
CA GLU A 388 -29.54 -16.45 -12.57
C GLU A 388 -28.29 -16.81 -11.76
N LEU A 389 -27.96 -18.11 -11.64
CA LEU A 389 -26.73 -18.55 -10.97
C LEU A 389 -25.50 -17.96 -11.67
N SER A 390 -24.69 -17.22 -10.92
CA SER A 390 -23.47 -16.60 -11.42
C SER A 390 -22.28 -16.94 -10.52
N PHE A 391 -21.08 -16.75 -11.05
CA PHE A 391 -19.84 -16.90 -10.31
C PHE A 391 -19.84 -15.98 -9.08
N GLN A 392 -20.34 -14.76 -9.25
CA GLN A 392 -20.47 -13.78 -8.18
C GLN A 392 -21.39 -14.24 -7.05
N ILE A 393 -22.52 -14.87 -7.38
CA ILE A 393 -23.43 -15.42 -6.37
C ILE A 393 -22.77 -16.58 -5.62
N ILE A 394 -22.02 -17.44 -6.32
CA ILE A 394 -21.27 -18.51 -5.64
C ILE A 394 -20.25 -17.91 -4.67
N CYS A 395 -19.48 -16.92 -5.11
CA CYS A 395 -18.54 -16.20 -4.26
C CYS A 395 -19.22 -15.50 -3.10
N SER A 396 -20.40 -14.90 -3.29
CA SER A 396 -21.12 -14.21 -2.24
C SER A 396 -21.47 -15.16 -1.10
N TYR A 397 -21.97 -16.37 -1.39
CA TYR A 397 -22.25 -17.37 -0.35
C TYR A 397 -21.00 -17.91 0.33
N ILE A 398 -19.94 -18.22 -0.42
CA ILE A 398 -18.71 -18.82 0.14
C ILE A 398 -17.94 -17.81 1.01
N LEU A 399 -17.86 -16.56 0.56
CA LEU A 399 -17.05 -15.51 1.22
C LEU A 399 -17.88 -14.60 2.12
N MET A 400 -19.19 -14.79 2.25
CA MET A 400 -20.04 -14.03 3.19
C MET A 400 -19.50 -14.05 4.62
N PRO A 401 -19.07 -15.20 5.20
CA PRO A 401 -18.50 -15.20 6.54
C PRO A 401 -17.24 -14.35 6.65
N VAL A 402 -16.41 -14.33 5.59
CA VAL A 402 -15.18 -13.53 5.52
C VAL A 402 -15.52 -12.04 5.47
N ALA A 403 -16.47 -11.64 4.63
CA ALA A 403 -16.94 -10.26 4.52
C ALA A 403 -17.55 -9.76 5.84
N PHE A 404 -18.37 -10.59 6.49
CA PHE A 404 -18.95 -10.28 7.78
C PHE A 404 -17.90 -10.15 8.88
N LEU A 405 -16.92 -11.06 8.93
CA LEU A 405 -15.80 -10.99 9.90
C LEU A 405 -14.96 -9.72 9.76
N MET A 406 -14.82 -9.18 8.54
CA MET A 406 -14.16 -7.88 8.34
C MET A 406 -14.97 -6.71 8.94
N GLY A 407 -16.23 -6.94 9.30
CA GLY A 407 -17.15 -6.01 9.95
C GLY A 407 -18.02 -5.22 8.99
N ALA A 408 -18.26 -5.76 7.79
CA ALA A 408 -19.35 -5.31 6.94
C ALA A 408 -20.70 -5.70 7.56
N ASP A 409 -21.71 -4.86 7.38
CA ASP A 409 -23.04 -5.15 7.89
C ASP A 409 -23.58 -6.42 7.22
N TRP A 410 -24.43 -7.18 7.92
CA TRP A 410 -24.98 -8.43 7.39
C TRP A 410 -25.69 -8.23 6.04
N ALA A 411 -26.36 -7.10 5.85
CA ALA A 411 -27.04 -6.74 4.62
C ALA A 411 -26.07 -6.37 3.46
N ASP A 412 -24.88 -5.86 3.77
CA ASP A 412 -23.85 -5.52 2.78
C ASP A 412 -22.93 -6.71 2.47
N SER A 413 -22.82 -7.67 3.40
CA SER A 413 -21.87 -8.78 3.35
C SER A 413 -21.91 -9.60 2.06
N PRO A 414 -23.08 -9.90 1.44
CA PRO A 414 -23.11 -10.61 0.16
C PRO A 414 -22.43 -9.85 -0.99
N LEU A 415 -22.65 -8.54 -1.10
CA LEU A 415 -22.05 -7.70 -2.14
C LEU A 415 -20.54 -7.52 -1.90
N VAL A 416 -20.13 -7.36 -0.64
CA VAL A 416 -18.70 -7.31 -0.28
C VAL A 416 -18.01 -8.64 -0.58
N ALA A 417 -18.66 -9.76 -0.29
CA ALA A 417 -18.15 -11.11 -0.58
C ALA A 417 -18.03 -11.38 -2.09
N GLU A 418 -18.96 -10.88 -2.90
CA GLU A 418 -18.87 -10.90 -4.37
C GLU A 418 -17.60 -10.17 -4.84
N LEU A 419 -17.35 -8.95 -4.34
CA LEU A 419 -16.16 -8.17 -4.71
C LEU A 419 -14.85 -8.84 -4.27
N LEU A 420 -14.83 -9.47 -3.10
CA LEU A 420 -13.69 -10.29 -2.66
C LEU A 420 -13.43 -11.48 -3.59
N GLY A 421 -14.50 -12.16 -4.03
CA GLY A 421 -14.40 -13.27 -4.97
C GLY A 421 -13.85 -12.82 -6.33
N ILE A 422 -14.39 -11.73 -6.87
CA ILE A 422 -13.90 -11.13 -8.13
C ILE A 422 -12.42 -10.79 -8.02
N LYS A 423 -12.00 -10.17 -6.91
CA LYS A 423 -10.58 -9.88 -6.66
C LYS A 423 -9.74 -11.15 -6.72
N ILE A 424 -10.06 -12.14 -5.90
CA ILE A 424 -9.20 -13.33 -5.70
C ILE A 424 -9.06 -14.14 -6.99
N PHE A 425 -10.16 -14.33 -7.73
CA PHE A 425 -10.16 -15.21 -8.89
C PHE A 425 -9.83 -14.50 -10.20
N LEU A 426 -10.18 -13.22 -10.33
CA LEU A 426 -9.90 -12.44 -11.54
C LEU A 426 -8.78 -11.45 -11.26
N ASN A 427 -9.14 -10.27 -10.74
CA ASN A 427 -8.21 -9.21 -10.34
C ASN A 427 -8.97 -8.09 -9.62
N GLU A 428 -8.21 -7.23 -8.96
CA GLU A 428 -8.68 -6.08 -8.22
C GLU A 428 -9.24 -4.96 -9.12
N PHE A 429 -8.83 -4.86 -10.39
CA PHE A 429 -9.37 -3.84 -11.31
C PHE A 429 -10.87 -4.03 -11.56
N VAL A 430 -11.28 -5.26 -11.87
CA VAL A 430 -12.70 -5.61 -12.07
C VAL A 430 -13.49 -5.38 -10.79
N ALA A 431 -12.91 -5.73 -9.63
CA ALA A 431 -13.56 -5.49 -8.34
C ALA A 431 -13.73 -3.99 -8.03
N TYR A 432 -12.73 -3.15 -8.32
CA TYR A 432 -12.84 -1.70 -8.10
C TYR A 432 -13.81 -1.01 -9.07
N GLU A 433 -13.92 -1.48 -10.30
CA GLU A 433 -14.88 -0.97 -11.28
C GLU A 433 -16.32 -1.26 -10.80
N GLN A 434 -16.57 -2.46 -10.30
CA GLN A 434 -17.87 -2.81 -9.72
C GLN A 434 -18.16 -2.06 -8.41
N LEU A 435 -17.16 -1.89 -7.54
CA LEU A 435 -17.28 -1.05 -6.34
C LEU A 435 -17.63 0.41 -6.70
N SER A 436 -17.04 0.95 -7.76
CA SER A 436 -17.37 2.28 -8.29
C SER A 436 -18.83 2.37 -8.72
N THR A 437 -19.37 1.32 -9.35
CA THR A 437 -20.78 1.27 -9.74
C THR A 437 -21.69 1.34 -8.50
N TYR A 438 -21.40 0.58 -7.44
CA TYR A 438 -22.16 0.68 -6.18
C TYR A 438 -22.07 2.08 -5.56
N LYS A 439 -20.89 2.71 -5.58
CA LYS A 439 -20.72 4.08 -5.10
C LYS A 439 -21.54 5.08 -5.92
N LYS A 440 -21.51 4.99 -7.25
CA LYS A 440 -22.28 5.86 -8.15
C LYS A 440 -23.78 5.71 -7.92
N ASN A 441 -24.27 4.47 -7.78
CA ASN A 441 -25.68 4.18 -7.49
C ASN A 441 -26.14 4.84 -6.18
N ARG A 442 -25.31 4.76 -5.12
CA ARG A 442 -25.57 5.41 -3.83
C ARG A 442 -25.60 6.95 -3.96
N LEU A 443 -24.63 7.53 -4.67
CA LEU A 443 -24.54 8.98 -4.85
C LEU A 443 -25.66 9.54 -5.76
N ALA A 444 -26.17 8.73 -6.68
CA ALA A 444 -27.31 9.06 -7.52
C ALA A 444 -28.66 9.01 -6.76
N GLY A 445 -28.67 8.55 -5.51
CA GLY A 445 -29.88 8.45 -4.69
C GLY A 445 -30.83 7.34 -5.13
N LEU A 446 -30.32 6.29 -5.80
CA LEU A 446 -31.13 5.13 -6.16
C LEU A 446 -31.61 4.40 -4.90
N GLU A 447 -32.77 3.74 -4.99
CA GLU A 447 -33.27 2.91 -3.90
C GLU A 447 -32.27 1.80 -3.56
N GLU A 448 -32.11 1.53 -2.26
CA GLU A 448 -31.16 0.54 -1.76
C GLU A 448 -31.49 -0.87 -2.27
N TRP A 449 -32.79 -1.18 -2.40
CA TRP A 449 -33.29 -2.48 -2.82
C TRP A 449 -34.18 -2.32 -4.04
N SER A 450 -33.91 -3.10 -5.09
CA SER A 450 -34.76 -3.18 -6.28
C SER A 450 -34.88 -4.63 -6.72
N GLY A 451 -36.11 -5.13 -6.84
CA GLY A 451 -36.39 -6.51 -7.25
C GLY A 451 -35.77 -7.57 -6.33
N GLY A 452 -35.64 -7.30 -5.01
CA GLY A 452 -34.99 -8.20 -4.06
C GLY A 452 -33.46 -8.20 -4.10
N ARG A 453 -32.84 -7.39 -4.97
CA ARG A 453 -31.39 -7.21 -5.05
C ARG A 453 -30.98 -5.85 -4.49
N LYS A 454 -29.94 -5.86 -3.67
CA LYS A 454 -29.34 -4.65 -3.13
C LYS A 454 -28.47 -3.96 -4.20
N GLN A 455 -28.71 -2.67 -4.44
CA GLN A 455 -28.13 -1.91 -5.56
C GLN A 455 -26.82 -1.19 -5.23
N TRP A 456 -26.56 -0.96 -3.94
CA TRP A 456 -25.36 -0.29 -3.44
C TRP A 456 -25.08 -0.66 -1.98
N ILE A 457 -23.87 -0.39 -1.50
CA ILE A 457 -23.40 -0.70 -0.13
C ILE A 457 -23.23 0.56 0.73
N SER A 458 -23.27 0.40 2.06
CA SER A 458 -23.06 1.52 2.99
C SER A 458 -21.68 2.17 2.84
N MET A 459 -21.52 3.40 3.34
CA MET A 459 -20.20 4.06 3.38
C MET A 459 -19.17 3.26 4.20
N ARG A 460 -19.62 2.59 5.26
CA ARG A 460 -18.77 1.71 6.07
C ARG A 460 -18.27 0.53 5.25
N ALA A 461 -19.18 -0.16 4.55
CA ALA A 461 -18.82 -1.27 3.67
C ALA A 461 -17.95 -0.82 2.49
N GLU A 462 -18.18 0.37 1.92
CA GLU A 462 -17.33 0.95 0.87
C GLU A 462 -15.89 1.14 1.35
N THR A 463 -15.68 1.70 2.56
CA THR A 463 -14.34 1.83 3.15
C THR A 463 -13.71 0.48 3.42
N ILE A 464 -14.41 -0.45 4.09
CA ILE A 464 -13.90 -1.80 4.39
C ILE A 464 -13.48 -2.50 3.09
N THR A 465 -14.34 -2.44 2.07
CA THR A 465 -14.08 -3.06 0.78
C THR A 465 -12.89 -2.41 0.07
N THR A 466 -12.74 -1.08 0.15
CA THR A 466 -11.59 -0.38 -0.44
C THR A 466 -10.27 -0.91 0.12
N PHE A 467 -10.17 -1.09 1.44
CA PHE A 467 -8.97 -1.67 2.06
C PHE A 467 -8.81 -3.16 1.71
N ALA A 468 -9.91 -3.90 1.65
CA ALA A 468 -9.89 -5.33 1.33
C ALA A 468 -9.48 -5.63 -0.11
N LEU A 469 -9.83 -4.73 -1.03
CA LEU A 469 -9.47 -4.81 -2.45
C LEU A 469 -8.04 -4.35 -2.70
N CYS A 470 -7.46 -3.52 -1.83
CA CYS A 470 -6.11 -2.99 -1.96
C CYS A 470 -5.03 -4.08 -1.77
N GLY A 471 -4.70 -4.77 -2.86
CA GLY A 471 -3.58 -5.71 -2.97
C GLY A 471 -3.67 -6.53 -4.26
N PHE A 472 -2.54 -6.89 -4.84
CA PHE A 472 -2.46 -7.74 -6.04
C PHE A 472 -2.73 -9.23 -5.81
N ALA A 473 -3.22 -9.62 -4.64
CA ALA A 473 -3.51 -11.00 -4.30
C ALA A 473 -4.69 -11.56 -5.14
N ASN A 474 -4.36 -12.09 -6.32
CA ASN A 474 -5.26 -12.80 -7.22
C ASN A 474 -4.53 -13.94 -7.96
N LEU A 475 -5.28 -14.85 -8.59
CA LEU A 475 -4.69 -16.01 -9.30
C LEU A 475 -3.80 -15.60 -10.49
N SER A 476 -4.13 -14.52 -11.20
CA SER A 476 -3.33 -14.03 -12.33
C SER A 476 -1.96 -13.51 -11.88
N SER A 477 -1.89 -12.90 -10.71
CA SER A 477 -0.66 -12.38 -10.11
C SER A 477 0.34 -13.47 -9.76
N ILE A 478 -0.09 -14.74 -9.57
CA ILE A 478 0.84 -15.87 -9.41
C ILE A 478 1.78 -15.95 -10.62
N GLY A 479 1.20 -15.90 -11.83
CA GLY A 479 1.96 -15.98 -13.08
C GLY A 479 2.90 -14.79 -13.25
N ILE A 480 2.42 -13.58 -12.92
CA ILE A 480 3.22 -12.34 -12.99
C ILE A 480 4.38 -12.38 -11.98
N MET A 481 4.12 -12.78 -10.74
CA MET A 481 5.14 -12.91 -9.68
C MET A 481 6.19 -13.95 -10.05
N LEU A 482 5.77 -15.15 -10.47
CA LEU A 482 6.69 -16.20 -10.89
C LEU A 482 7.48 -15.78 -12.12
N GLY A 483 6.84 -15.22 -13.15
CA GLY A 483 7.54 -14.71 -14.33
C GLY A 483 8.59 -13.66 -13.98
N GLY A 484 8.22 -12.69 -13.13
CA GLY A 484 9.12 -11.66 -12.62
C GLY A 484 10.32 -12.24 -11.87
N LEU A 485 10.08 -13.01 -10.81
CA LEU A 485 11.17 -13.54 -9.99
C LEU A 485 12.02 -14.58 -10.72
N THR A 486 11.43 -15.42 -11.57
CA THR A 486 12.19 -16.44 -12.32
C THR A 486 13.01 -15.86 -13.47
N SER A 487 12.61 -14.73 -14.03
CA SER A 487 13.46 -14.00 -14.98
C SER A 487 14.69 -13.36 -14.31
N MET A 488 14.57 -13.01 -13.03
CA MET A 488 15.68 -12.48 -12.23
C MET A 488 16.63 -13.58 -11.74
N VAL A 489 16.09 -14.70 -11.29
CA VAL A 489 16.84 -15.83 -10.69
C VAL A 489 16.29 -17.17 -11.22
N PRO A 490 16.63 -17.55 -12.47
CA PRO A 490 16.04 -18.72 -13.13
C PRO A 490 16.32 -20.04 -12.41
N GLN A 491 17.48 -20.16 -11.76
CA GLN A 491 17.90 -21.36 -11.03
C GLN A 491 17.02 -21.68 -9.81
N ARG A 492 16.24 -20.73 -9.29
CA ARG A 492 15.36 -20.91 -8.12
C ARG A 492 13.89 -21.06 -8.47
N LYS A 493 13.56 -21.30 -9.75
CA LYS A 493 12.17 -21.40 -10.23
C LYS A 493 11.31 -22.42 -9.45
N SER A 494 11.85 -23.60 -9.18
CA SER A 494 11.12 -24.65 -8.45
C SER A 494 10.79 -24.21 -7.01
N GLU A 495 11.76 -23.60 -6.35
CA GLU A 495 11.59 -23.06 -4.99
C GLU A 495 10.50 -21.99 -4.96
N PHE A 496 10.53 -21.04 -5.89
CA PHE A 496 9.52 -19.97 -5.97
C PHE A 496 8.12 -20.53 -6.22
N ALA A 497 7.98 -21.48 -7.14
CA ALA A 497 6.70 -22.13 -7.42
C ALA A 497 6.14 -22.89 -6.20
N SER A 498 7.01 -23.47 -5.36
CA SER A 498 6.58 -24.25 -4.18
C SER A 498 5.95 -23.40 -3.07
N ILE A 499 6.27 -22.11 -3.00
CA ILE A 499 5.83 -21.20 -1.91
C ILE A 499 4.81 -20.16 -2.37
N VAL A 500 4.63 -19.94 -3.67
CA VAL A 500 3.83 -18.83 -4.20
C VAL A 500 2.36 -18.87 -3.78
N LEU A 501 1.72 -20.04 -3.71
CA LEU A 501 0.32 -20.16 -3.30
C LEU A 501 0.12 -19.76 -1.84
N ARG A 502 1.10 -20.10 -0.99
CA ARG A 502 1.10 -19.72 0.43
C ARG A 502 1.34 -18.22 0.60
N ALA A 503 2.24 -17.65 -0.20
CA ALA A 503 2.46 -16.20 -0.23
C ALA A 503 1.22 -15.44 -0.73
N LEU A 504 0.50 -15.97 -1.73
CA LEU A 504 -0.75 -15.41 -2.25
C LEU A 504 -1.83 -15.39 -1.16
N LEU A 505 -2.06 -16.52 -0.49
CA LEU A 505 -3.03 -16.61 0.60
C LEU A 505 -2.68 -15.63 1.72
N THR A 506 -1.40 -15.55 2.09
CA THR A 506 -0.91 -14.60 3.09
C THR A 506 -1.19 -13.16 2.66
N GLY A 507 -0.89 -12.80 1.41
CA GLY A 507 -1.14 -11.46 0.86
C GLY A 507 -2.63 -11.10 0.82
N ALA A 508 -3.50 -12.06 0.45
CA ALA A 508 -4.95 -11.85 0.46
C ALA A 508 -5.46 -11.55 1.89
N CYS A 509 -4.99 -12.31 2.87
CA CYS A 509 -5.34 -12.06 4.28
C CYS A 509 -4.78 -10.74 4.81
N VAL A 510 -3.64 -10.25 4.31
CA VAL A 510 -3.10 -8.92 4.69
C VAL A 510 -4.06 -7.80 4.27
N SER A 511 -4.60 -7.82 3.05
CA SER A 511 -5.61 -6.84 2.65
C SER A 511 -6.89 -6.94 3.52
N MET A 512 -7.28 -8.16 3.93
CA MET A 512 -8.43 -8.38 4.82
C MET A 512 -8.16 -7.90 6.26
N LEU A 513 -6.93 -8.05 6.77
CA LEU A 513 -6.49 -7.52 8.06
C LEU A 513 -6.52 -5.99 8.08
N ASN A 514 -5.98 -5.35 7.03
CA ASN A 514 -6.08 -3.90 6.83
C ASN A 514 -7.54 -3.44 6.82
N ALA A 515 -8.44 -4.19 6.18
CA ALA A 515 -9.86 -3.92 6.15
C ALA A 515 -10.52 -4.06 7.54
N CYS A 516 -10.09 -5.03 8.34
CA CYS A 516 -10.52 -5.16 9.73
C CYS A 516 -10.09 -3.93 10.55
N VAL A 517 -8.84 -3.47 10.41
CA VAL A 517 -8.39 -2.24 11.07
C VAL A 517 -9.22 -1.03 10.64
N ALA A 518 -9.52 -0.89 9.35
CA ALA A 518 -10.42 0.15 8.86
C ALA A 518 -11.85 0.03 9.43
N GLY A 519 -12.37 -1.19 9.57
CA GLY A 519 -13.67 -1.48 10.17
C GLY A 519 -13.73 -1.20 11.68
N THR A 520 -12.62 -1.28 12.41
CA THR A 520 -12.57 -0.89 13.83
C THR A 520 -12.68 0.62 14.03
N ALA A 521 -12.32 1.44 13.05
CA ALA A 521 -12.44 2.88 13.14
C ALA A 521 -13.85 3.36 12.76
N PRO A 522 -14.37 4.45 13.37
CA PRO A 522 -15.66 5.01 12.97
C PRO A 522 -15.58 5.57 11.54
N ALA A 523 -16.57 5.27 10.70
CA ALA A 523 -16.67 5.86 9.36
C ALA A 523 -16.74 7.40 9.48
N ARG A 524 -15.65 8.08 9.10
CA ARG A 524 -15.54 9.55 9.07
C ARG A 524 -15.44 10.13 7.66
N PHE A 525 -15.38 9.29 6.63
CA PHE A 525 -15.31 9.74 5.24
C PHE A 525 -16.59 10.51 4.89
N HIS A 526 -16.44 11.83 4.82
CA HIS A 526 -17.51 12.80 4.64
C HIS A 526 -18.07 12.72 3.21
N CYS A 527 -19.38 12.90 3.07
CA CYS A 527 -19.96 13.29 1.78
C CYS A 527 -19.38 14.65 1.36
N PRO A 528 -18.93 14.83 0.10
CA PRO A 528 -18.72 16.17 -0.42
C PRO A 528 -20.10 16.84 -0.54
N GLY A 529 -20.43 17.79 0.35
CA GLY A 529 -21.67 18.56 0.23
C GLY A 529 -22.34 19.12 1.49
N ARG A 530 -21.87 18.82 2.72
CA ARG A 530 -22.35 19.56 3.90
C ARG A 530 -21.37 20.68 4.28
N PRO A 531 -21.79 21.96 4.27
CA PRO A 531 -20.98 23.01 4.86
C PRO A 531 -20.77 22.72 6.35
N LEU A 532 -19.53 22.90 6.80
CA LEU A 532 -19.16 22.92 8.21
C LEU A 532 -20.15 23.81 8.98
N GLY A 533 -20.66 23.28 10.09
CA GLY A 533 -21.70 23.91 10.89
C GLY A 533 -21.43 25.39 11.15
N ARG A 534 -22.48 26.20 11.03
CA ARG A 534 -22.52 27.53 11.61
C ARG A 534 -22.08 27.41 13.08
N ALA A 535 -21.10 28.22 13.46
CA ALA A 535 -20.85 28.53 14.86
C ALA A 535 -22.17 28.97 15.52
N PRO A 536 -22.41 28.65 16.81
CA PRO A 536 -23.57 29.18 17.51
C PRO A 536 -23.43 30.71 17.55
N GLU A 537 -24.31 31.41 16.83
CA GLU A 537 -24.52 32.84 17.03
C GLU A 537 -25.39 33.00 18.29
N GLY A 538 -24.88 33.79 19.25
CA GLY A 538 -25.65 34.57 20.22
C GLY A 538 -26.46 33.81 21.25
#